data_AF-A0A3A8IGE2-F1
#
_entry.id   AF-A0A3A8IGE2-F1
#
_cell.length_a   1.000
_cell.length_b   1.000
_cell.length_c   1.000
_cell.angle_alpha   90.00
_cell.angle_beta   90.00
_cell.angle_gamma   90.00
#
_symmetry.space_group_name_H-M   'P 1'
#
loop_
_entity.id
_entity.type
_entity.pdbx_description
1 polymer ?
#
loop_
_entity_poly.entity_id
_entity_poly.type
_entity_poly.pdbx_seq_one_letter_code
_entity_poly.pdbx_strand_id
1 'polypeptide(L)'
;MIDPRFSAAAFREEGAVEQLTQELETMLTARLRFAAQPEQEAYAMVEDLRQLGHDLWSFDASDEMQTWCGNWTEPEKDPRVFIDFTYREGMPPEVSITVKRRLSTR
;
A
#
# COMPACT_ATOMS: atom_id res chain seq x y z
N MET A 1 -6.22 -12.18 3.70
CA MET A 1 -7.16 -11.23 4.33
C MET A 1 -6.37 -10.33 5.28
N ILE A 2 -6.36 -9.05 4.98
CA ILE A 2 -5.70 -8.00 5.77
C ILE A 2 -6.62 -7.56 6.91
N ASP A 3 -6.03 -7.20 8.05
CA ASP A 3 -6.77 -6.75 9.23
C ASP A 3 -7.60 -5.47 8.94
N PRO A 4 -8.91 -5.44 9.27
CA PRO A 4 -9.78 -4.28 9.04
C PRO A 4 -9.30 -2.96 9.67
N ARG A 5 -8.43 -3.02 10.68
CA ARG A 5 -7.80 -1.82 11.28
C ARG A 5 -6.96 -1.02 10.27
N PHE A 6 -6.54 -1.66 9.17
CA PHE A 6 -5.85 -0.99 8.07
C PHE A 6 -6.80 -0.42 7.02
N SER A 7 -8.08 -0.22 7.32
CA SER A 7 -9.04 0.38 6.38
C SER A 7 -8.68 1.80 5.96
N ALA A 8 -9.12 2.21 4.78
CA ALA A 8 -8.90 3.57 4.28
C ALA A 8 -9.44 4.65 5.25
N ALA A 9 -10.50 4.34 5.99
CA ALA A 9 -11.06 5.22 7.02
C ALA A 9 -10.07 5.45 8.17
N ALA A 10 -9.41 4.41 8.66
CA ALA A 10 -8.41 4.51 9.74
C ALA A 10 -7.22 5.40 9.33
N PHE A 11 -6.82 5.36 8.06
CA PHE A 11 -5.76 6.24 7.54
C PHE A 11 -6.16 7.72 7.46
N ARG A 12 -7.45 8.06 7.60
CA ARG A 12 -7.91 9.47 7.67
C ARG A 12 -7.67 10.10 9.04
N GLU A 13 -7.47 9.30 10.08
CA GLU A 13 -7.28 9.78 11.44
C GLU A 13 -5.82 10.23 11.65
N GLU A 14 -5.62 11.46 12.13
CA GLU A 14 -4.27 12.07 12.15
C GLU A 14 -3.30 11.35 13.09
N GLY A 15 -3.78 10.90 14.26
CA GLY A 15 -2.94 10.41 15.35
C GLY A 15 -2.38 8.99 15.19
N ALA A 16 -2.89 8.19 14.25
CA ALA A 16 -2.52 6.78 14.12
C ALA A 16 -1.80 6.42 12.81
N VAL A 17 -1.70 7.34 11.85
CA VAL A 17 -1.25 6.97 10.50
C VAL A 17 0.18 6.50 10.41
N GLU A 18 1.12 7.11 11.12
CA GLU A 18 2.51 6.66 11.07
C GLU A 18 2.64 5.23 11.59
N GLN A 19 1.99 4.93 12.72
CA GLN A 19 1.96 3.60 13.29
C GLN A 19 1.26 2.59 12.36
N LEU A 20 0.07 2.93 11.85
CA LEU A 20 -0.66 2.06 10.92
C LEU A 20 0.12 1.81 9.63
N THR A 21 0.84 2.80 9.12
CA THR A 21 1.69 2.67 7.94
C THR A 21 2.81 1.68 8.19
N GLN A 22 3.57 1.86 9.29
CA GLN A 22 4.69 0.98 9.63
C GLN A 22 4.25 -0.46 9.88
N GLU A 23 3.12 -0.64 10.58
CA GLU A 23 2.60 -1.97 10.89
C GLU A 23 2.07 -2.66 9.63
N LEU A 24 1.40 -1.93 8.74
CA LEU A 24 0.95 -2.46 7.45
C LEU A 24 2.15 -2.85 6.59
N GLU A 25 3.14 -1.96 6.46
CA GLU A 25 4.37 -2.21 5.70
C GLU A 25 5.10 -3.48 6.18
N THR A 26 5.25 -3.61 7.51
CA THR A 26 5.90 -4.77 8.13
C THR A 26 5.14 -6.06 7.81
N MET A 27 3.81 -6.03 7.94
CA MET A 27 2.96 -7.19 7.68
C MET A 27 2.99 -7.58 6.19
N LEU A 28 2.85 -6.63 5.27
CA LEU A 28 2.88 -6.91 3.83
C LEU A 28 4.26 -7.39 3.38
N THR A 29 5.34 -6.77 3.88
CA THR A 29 6.71 -7.23 3.60
C THR A 29 6.94 -8.67 4.07
N ALA A 30 6.53 -9.00 5.29
CA ALA A 30 6.64 -10.37 5.79
C ALA A 30 5.86 -11.35 4.90
N ARG A 31 4.61 -11.02 4.58
CA ARG A 31 3.75 -11.84 3.71
C ARG A 31 4.36 -12.05 2.33
N LEU A 32 4.95 -11.01 1.73
CA LEU A 32 5.57 -11.05 0.40
C LEU A 32 6.83 -11.93 0.38
N ARG A 33 7.66 -11.84 1.42
CA ARG A 33 8.91 -12.61 1.52
C ARG A 33 8.70 -14.12 1.62
N PHE A 34 7.57 -14.55 2.20
CA PHE A 34 7.24 -15.97 2.32
C PHE A 34 6.35 -16.49 1.18
N ALA A 35 5.98 -15.63 0.23
CA ALA A 35 5.15 -16.02 -0.90
C ALA A 35 5.94 -16.88 -1.89
N ALA A 36 5.33 -18.00 -2.32
CA ALA A 36 5.88 -18.80 -3.40
C ALA A 36 5.82 -18.07 -4.77
N GLN A 37 4.87 -17.14 -4.92
CA GLN A 37 4.66 -16.34 -6.13
C GLN A 37 4.44 -14.87 -5.72
N PRO A 38 5.52 -14.10 -5.50
CA PRO A 38 5.44 -12.75 -4.92
C PRO A 38 4.54 -11.78 -5.68
N GLU A 39 4.59 -11.78 -7.01
CA GLU A 39 3.73 -10.92 -7.83
C GLU A 39 2.24 -11.22 -7.61
N GLN A 40 1.84 -12.48 -7.71
CA GLN A 40 0.45 -12.90 -7.47
C GLN A 40 0.00 -12.57 -6.05
N GLU A 41 0.90 -12.75 -5.08
CA GLU A 41 0.62 -12.40 -3.69
C GLU A 41 0.38 -10.89 -3.55
N ALA A 42 1.18 -10.07 -4.21
CA ALA A 42 1.03 -8.62 -4.17
C ALA A 42 -0.30 -8.16 -4.79
N TYR A 43 -0.75 -8.76 -5.89
CA TYR A 43 -2.11 -8.54 -6.41
C TYR A 43 -3.19 -8.91 -5.39
N ALA A 44 -3.04 -10.06 -4.71
CA ALA A 44 -3.98 -10.47 -3.67
C ALA A 44 -4.00 -9.52 -2.48
N MET A 45 -2.84 -8.94 -2.10
CA MET A 45 -2.76 -7.91 -1.07
C MET A 45 -3.49 -6.63 -1.50
N VAL A 46 -3.33 -6.19 -2.75
CA VAL A 46 -4.02 -5.01 -3.28
C VAL A 46 -5.54 -5.24 -3.29
N GLU A 47 -6.02 -6.42 -3.68
CA GLU A 47 -7.45 -6.75 -3.61
C GLU A 47 -7.98 -6.76 -2.18
N ASP A 48 -7.24 -7.36 -1.24
CA ASP A 48 -7.57 -7.32 0.19
C ASP A 48 -7.69 -5.85 0.67
N LEU A 49 -6.78 -4.95 0.27
CA LEU A 49 -6.82 -3.53 0.63
C LEU A 49 -7.99 -2.78 -0.05
N ARG A 50 -8.31 -3.09 -1.31
CA ARG A 50 -9.47 -2.53 -2.01
C ARG A 50 -10.77 -2.88 -1.29
N GLN A 51 -10.90 -4.11 -0.79
CA GLN A 51 -12.05 -4.52 0.02
C GLN A 51 -12.16 -3.74 1.34
N LEU A 52 -11.04 -3.24 1.87
CA LEU A 52 -10.99 -2.36 3.03
C LEU A 52 -11.20 -0.87 2.69
N GLY A 53 -11.59 -0.57 1.44
CA GLY A 53 -11.96 0.76 0.97
C GLY A 53 -10.81 1.60 0.43
N HIS A 54 -9.61 1.02 0.24
CA HIS A 54 -8.52 1.73 -0.41
C HIS A 54 -8.77 1.86 -1.92
N ASP A 55 -8.59 3.06 -2.43
CA ASP A 55 -8.61 3.33 -3.86
C ASP A 55 -7.19 3.10 -4.39
N LEU A 56 -6.91 1.91 -4.92
CA LEU A 56 -5.59 1.53 -5.43
C LEU A 56 -5.71 1.18 -6.91
N TRP A 57 -4.89 1.81 -7.74
CA TRP A 57 -4.76 1.57 -9.17
C TRP A 57 -3.29 1.30 -9.48
N SER A 58 -3.04 0.40 -10.43
CA SER A 58 -1.67 0.20 -10.90
C SER A 58 -1.22 1.46 -11.63
N PHE A 59 -0.11 2.03 -11.18
CA PHE A 59 0.48 3.24 -11.75
C PHE A 59 1.68 2.89 -12.63
N ASP A 60 2.57 2.05 -12.12
CA ASP A 60 3.76 1.57 -12.82
C ASP A 60 4.00 0.11 -12.45
N ALA A 61 4.45 -0.69 -13.41
CA ALA A 61 4.76 -2.10 -13.22
C ALA A 61 5.87 -2.54 -14.18
N SER A 62 6.91 -3.12 -13.60
CA SER A 62 8.06 -3.74 -14.25
C SER A 62 8.39 -5.04 -13.53
N ASP A 63 9.32 -5.81 -14.08
CA ASP A 63 9.77 -7.08 -13.47
C ASP A 63 10.41 -6.87 -12.07
N GLU A 64 10.94 -5.67 -11.80
CA GLU A 64 11.62 -5.37 -10.53
C GLU A 64 10.75 -4.61 -9.52
N MET A 65 9.65 -4.00 -9.97
CA MET A 65 8.86 -3.11 -9.12
C MET A 65 7.44 -2.92 -9.67
N GLN A 66 6.47 -2.85 -8.76
CA GLN A 66 5.12 -2.38 -9.05
C GLN A 66 4.67 -1.32 -8.04
N THR A 67 3.99 -0.29 -8.53
CA THR A 67 3.49 0.84 -7.73
C THR A 67 1.98 0.93 -7.86
N TRP A 68 1.30 1.01 -6.72
CA TRP A 68 -0.14 1.13 -6.60
C TRP A 68 -0.52 2.38 -5.81
N CYS A 69 -1.40 3.21 -6.35
CA CYS A 69 -1.86 4.42 -5.67
C CYS A 69 -3.28 4.82 -6.07
N GLY A 70 -3.84 5.82 -5.38
CA GLY A 70 -5.13 6.41 -5.71
C GLY A 70 -5.20 6.93 -7.15
N ASN A 71 -6.42 6.96 -7.68
CA ASN A 71 -6.70 7.50 -9.01
C ASN A 71 -6.20 8.96 -9.11
N TRP A 72 -5.15 9.20 -9.89
CA TRP A 72 -4.54 10.52 -10.05
C TRP A 72 -5.45 11.52 -10.76
N THR A 73 -6.50 11.05 -11.45
CA THR A 73 -7.53 11.89 -12.06
C THR A 73 -8.57 12.40 -11.05
N GLU A 74 -8.61 11.82 -9.85
CA GLU A 74 -9.49 12.20 -8.73
C GLU A 74 -8.68 12.64 -7.50
N PRO A 75 -7.96 13.78 -7.58
CA PRO A 75 -7.02 14.19 -6.54
C PRO A 75 -7.68 14.59 -5.20
N GLU A 76 -9.01 14.63 -5.12
CA GLU A 76 -9.76 15.05 -3.93
C GLU A 76 -9.88 13.96 -2.84
N LYS A 77 -9.50 12.71 -3.15
CA LYS A 77 -9.52 11.60 -2.19
C LYS A 77 -8.24 11.60 -1.33
N ASP A 78 -8.21 12.44 -0.31
CA ASP A 78 -7.19 12.39 0.74
C ASP A 78 -7.65 11.53 1.95
N PRO A 79 -6.73 10.84 2.65
CA PRO A 79 -5.31 10.66 2.33
C PRO A 79 -5.09 9.64 1.21
N ARG A 80 -4.00 9.83 0.45
CA ARG A 80 -3.58 8.90 -0.61
C ARG A 80 -2.51 7.95 -0.10
N VAL A 81 -2.78 6.66 -0.21
CA VAL A 81 -1.81 5.60 0.07
C VAL A 81 -1.10 5.23 -1.24
N PHE A 82 0.22 5.14 -1.17
CA PHE A 82 1.10 4.63 -2.21
C PHE A 82 1.74 3.35 -1.68
N ILE A 83 1.74 2.30 -2.49
CA ILE A 83 2.30 1.00 -2.14
C ILE A 83 3.23 0.58 -3.26
N ASP A 84 4.51 0.46 -2.93
CA ASP A 84 5.53 -0.05 -3.83
C ASP A 84 5.91 -1.46 -3.39
N PHE A 85 5.88 -2.40 -4.33
CA PHE A 85 6.41 -3.76 -4.13
C PHE A 85 7.65 -3.89 -4.99
N THR A 86 8.77 -4.30 -4.40
CA THR A 86 10.07 -4.41 -5.07
C THR A 86 10.54 -5.86 -5.08
N TYR A 87 11.05 -6.33 -6.22
CA TYR A 87 11.42 -7.72 -6.52
C TYR A 87 12.85 -7.91 -7.05
N ARG A 88 13.76 -6.99 -6.74
CA ARG A 88 15.14 -6.96 -7.29
C ARG A 88 15.86 -8.30 -7.17
N GLU A 89 16.54 -8.70 -8.23
CA GLU A 89 17.33 -9.94 -8.25
C GLU A 89 18.39 -9.95 -7.14
N GLY A 90 18.50 -11.08 -6.43
CA GLY A 90 19.46 -11.25 -5.33
C GLY A 90 19.08 -10.55 -4.02
N MET A 91 17.94 -9.84 -3.97
CA MET A 91 17.45 -9.18 -2.77
C MET A 91 16.11 -9.78 -2.31
N PRO A 92 15.83 -9.83 -0.99
CA PRO A 92 14.50 -10.21 -0.51
C PRO A 92 13.45 -9.19 -1.00
N PRO A 93 12.24 -9.64 -1.40
CA PRO A 93 11.16 -8.74 -1.70
C PRO A 93 10.84 -7.81 -0.53
N GLU A 94 10.40 -6.60 -0.86
CA GLU A 94 10.04 -5.57 0.11
C GLU A 94 8.79 -4.81 -0.33
N VAL A 95 8.07 -4.31 0.66
CA VAL A 95 6.95 -3.38 0.47
C VAL A 95 7.32 -2.07 1.13
N SER A 96 7.06 -0.96 0.44
CA SER A 96 7.18 0.39 0.98
C SER A 96 5.82 1.08 0.90
N ILE A 97 5.40 1.73 1.99
CA ILE A 97 4.11 2.43 2.04
C ILE A 97 4.32 3.90 2.35
N THR A 98 3.80 4.77 1.47
CA THR A 98 3.80 6.21 1.69
C THR A 98 2.38 6.76 1.74
N VAL A 99 2.05 7.52 2.79
CA VAL A 99 0.76 8.21 2.90
C VAL A 99 0.95 9.69 2.63
N LYS A 100 0.33 10.20 1.57
CA LYS A 100 0.33 11.63 1.23
C LYS A 100 -0.99 12.26 1.67
N ARG A 101 -0.88 13.32 2.46
CA ARG A 101 -1.99 14.20 2.88
C ARG A 101 -1.81 15.56 2.23
N ARG A 102 -2.89 16.25 1.85
CA ARG A 102 -2.78 17.69 1.62
C ARG A 102 -2.29 18.35 2.91
N LEU A 103 -1.25 19.16 2.78
CA LEU A 103 -0.94 20.13 3.82
C LEU A 103 -2.13 21.08 3.91
N SER A 104 -2.85 21.07 5.03
CA SER A 104 -3.82 22.12 5.32
C SER A 104 -3.05 23.42 5.46
N THR A 105 -3.05 24.25 4.42
CA THR A 105 -2.70 25.67 4.56
C THR A 105 -3.73 26.28 5.50
N ARG A 106 -3.34 26.51 6.76
CA ARG A 106 -4.07 27.34 7.71
C ARG A 106 -3.96 28.80 7.33
#